data_AF-A0A0G0Q699-F1
#
_entry.id   AF-A0A0G0Q699-F1
#
_cell.length_a   1.000
_cell.length_b   1.000
_cell.length_c   1.000
_cell.angle_alpha   90.00
_cell.angle_beta   90.00
_cell.angle_gamma   90.00
#
_symmetry.space_group_name_H-M   'P 1'
#
loop_
_entity.id
_entity.type
_entity.pdbx_description
1 polymer ?
#
loop_
_entity_poly.entity_id
_entity_poly.type
_entity_poly.pdbx_seq_one_letter_code
_entity_poly.pdbx_strand_id
1 'polypeptide(L)'
;MALAKGEYILQCAVSDGYIDEHWIEKCVEALDRDKEVSLVWGLPRYMMKNNELGEISYPQFHNVLPPQKNEFIYYWLATNFWLPEGNFCGRRKVFEQCFPCHATEAIEPCFEFNYYFNTLGYLPYFLPTVANFGRLHDGQLGQKRTENGIASARLKNYLKKIKIYKRNIISKKIIHKYRNGAGEILPYEFSVKKFVSEYMFKRVNITTNMAMSLMVHFSFVNRKWPRVYNVGRKIFHKFL
;
A
#
# COMPACT_ATOMS: atom_id res chain seq x y z
N MET A 1 -13.27 -15.42 0.32
CA MET A 1 -12.98 -15.75 -1.09
C MET A 1 -13.91 -16.80 -1.71
N ALA A 2 -14.54 -17.69 -0.93
CA ALA A 2 -15.33 -18.83 -1.44
C ALA A 2 -16.42 -18.52 -2.49
N LEU A 3 -16.96 -17.29 -2.53
CA LEU A 3 -17.99 -16.88 -3.48
C LEU A 3 -17.45 -16.28 -4.79
N ALA A 4 -16.21 -15.79 -4.80
CA ALA A 4 -15.63 -15.17 -5.99
C ALA A 4 -15.26 -16.24 -7.01
N LYS A 5 -15.64 -16.04 -8.28
CA LYS A 5 -15.35 -16.96 -9.40
C LYS A 5 -14.43 -16.39 -10.47
N GLY A 6 -14.17 -15.08 -10.46
CA GLY A 6 -13.32 -14.41 -11.43
C GLY A 6 -11.83 -14.77 -11.30
N GLU A 7 -11.09 -14.60 -12.40
CA GLU A 7 -9.63 -14.76 -12.45
C GLU A 7 -8.88 -13.64 -11.73
N TYR A 8 -9.52 -12.46 -11.67
CA TYR A 8 -9.05 -11.27 -11.00
C TYR A 8 -9.96 -10.94 -9.82
N ILE A 9 -9.35 -10.48 -8.73
CA ILE A 9 -10.01 -10.07 -7.51
C ILE A 9 -9.78 -8.59 -7.32
N LEU A 10 -10.89 -7.88 -7.08
CA LEU A 10 -10.89 -6.48 -6.68
C LEU A 10 -11.64 -6.35 -5.35
N GLN A 11 -11.18 -5.42 -4.52
CA GLN A 11 -11.86 -5.06 -3.28
C GLN A 11 -12.51 -3.69 -3.45
N CYS A 12 -13.79 -3.60 -3.06
CA CYS A 12 -14.53 -2.36 -2.96
C CYS A 12 -15.45 -2.46 -1.75
N ALA A 13 -15.34 -1.52 -0.80
CA ALA A 13 -16.26 -1.48 0.32
C ALA A 13 -17.63 -0.97 -0.18
N VAL A 14 -18.72 -1.39 0.49
CA VAL A 14 -20.10 -1.08 0.07
C VAL A 14 -20.36 0.43 -0.08
N SER A 15 -19.67 1.26 0.70
CA SER A 15 -19.82 2.73 0.67
C SER A 15 -18.93 3.46 -0.34
N ASP A 16 -18.02 2.73 -0.96
CA ASP A 16 -16.91 3.24 -1.77
C ASP A 16 -17.22 3.07 -3.26
N GLY A 17 -16.32 3.52 -4.13
CA GLY A 17 -16.50 3.35 -5.57
C GLY A 17 -15.26 3.69 -6.40
N TYR A 18 -15.31 3.33 -7.67
CA TYR A 18 -14.27 3.68 -8.64
C TYR A 18 -14.56 5.06 -9.25
N ILE A 19 -13.51 5.87 -9.44
CA ILE A 19 -13.57 7.18 -10.09
C ILE A 19 -13.25 7.03 -11.58
N ASP A 20 -12.25 6.21 -11.90
CA ASP A 20 -11.89 5.92 -13.28
C ASP A 20 -12.87 4.89 -13.84
N GLU A 21 -13.69 5.32 -14.80
CA GLU A 21 -14.74 4.52 -15.45
C GLU A 21 -14.16 3.26 -16.12
N HIS A 22 -12.88 3.29 -16.51
CA HIS A 22 -12.16 2.20 -17.14
C HIS A 22 -11.20 1.49 -16.17
N TRP A 23 -11.33 1.69 -14.85
CA TRP A 23 -10.37 1.13 -13.88
C TRP A 23 -10.21 -0.38 -14.02
N ILE A 24 -11.33 -1.11 -14.07
CA ILE A 24 -11.33 -2.57 -14.13
C ILE A 24 -10.70 -3.05 -15.44
N GLU A 25 -11.08 -2.44 -16.57
CA GLU A 25 -10.52 -2.74 -17.89
C GLU A 25 -9.00 -2.54 -17.92
N LYS A 26 -8.52 -1.36 -17.52
CA LYS A 26 -7.08 -1.04 -17.46
C LYS A 26 -6.31 -1.99 -16.56
N CYS A 27 -6.89 -2.41 -15.44
CA CYS A 27 -6.26 -3.39 -14.55
C CYS A 27 -6.12 -4.76 -15.22
N VAL A 28 -7.20 -5.26 -15.84
CA VAL A 28 -7.20 -6.55 -16.54
C VAL A 28 -6.20 -6.51 -17.70
N GLU A 29 -6.22 -5.47 -18.53
CA GLU A 29 -5.27 -5.29 -19.63
C GLU A 29 -3.81 -5.29 -19.15
N ALA A 30 -3.52 -4.58 -18.06
CA ALA A 30 -2.17 -4.54 -17.50
C ALA A 30 -1.72 -5.92 -16.99
N LEU A 31 -2.61 -6.66 -16.33
CA LEU A 31 -2.34 -8.03 -15.89
C LEU A 31 -2.22 -8.99 -17.07
N ASP A 32 -3.03 -8.86 -18.11
CA ASP A 32 -2.99 -9.79 -19.23
C ASP A 32 -1.78 -9.58 -20.13
N ARG A 33 -1.37 -8.33 -20.32
CA ARG A 33 -0.20 -7.95 -21.08
C ARG A 33 1.11 -8.41 -20.42
N ASP A 34 1.21 -8.33 -19.09
CA ASP A 34 2.43 -8.70 -18.36
C ASP A 34 2.14 -9.77 -17.32
N LYS A 35 2.48 -11.03 -17.65
CA LYS A 35 2.24 -12.19 -16.78
C LYS A 35 3.09 -12.18 -15.51
N GLU A 36 4.14 -11.36 -15.44
CA GLU A 36 4.91 -11.16 -14.20
C GLU A 36 4.15 -10.31 -13.18
N VAL A 37 3.30 -9.39 -13.64
CA VAL A 37 2.50 -8.55 -12.75
C VAL A 37 1.48 -9.41 -12.01
N SER A 38 1.42 -9.19 -10.70
CA SER A 38 0.61 -9.93 -9.75
C SER A 38 -0.57 -9.10 -9.23
N LEU A 39 -0.40 -7.78 -9.17
CA LEU A 39 -1.40 -6.82 -8.70
C LEU A 39 -1.18 -5.46 -9.37
N VAL A 40 -2.28 -4.81 -9.71
CA VAL A 40 -2.36 -3.44 -10.22
C VAL A 40 -2.99 -2.54 -9.15
N TRP A 41 -2.47 -1.32 -9.02
CA TRP A 41 -2.97 -0.31 -8.08
C TRP A 41 -2.86 1.10 -8.66
N GLY A 42 -3.63 2.03 -8.10
CA GLY A 42 -3.70 3.42 -8.54
C GLY A 42 -3.83 4.38 -7.36
N LEU A 43 -4.14 5.65 -7.65
CA LEU A 43 -4.23 6.69 -6.63
C LEU A 43 -5.64 6.74 -6.01
N PRO A 44 -5.79 6.64 -4.68
CA PRO A 44 -7.08 6.79 -4.03
C PRO A 44 -7.39 8.26 -3.69
N ARG A 45 -8.66 8.60 -3.60
CA ARG A 45 -9.20 9.82 -2.98
C ARG A 45 -10.13 9.47 -1.83
N TYR A 46 -10.49 10.46 -1.02
CA TYR A 46 -11.57 10.31 -0.05
C TYR A 46 -12.77 11.15 -0.47
N MET A 47 -13.96 10.57 -0.37
CA MET A 47 -15.21 11.31 -0.47
C MET A 47 -15.66 11.73 0.92
N MET A 48 -15.85 13.04 1.09
CA MET A 48 -16.28 13.67 2.32
C MET A 48 -17.79 13.45 2.52
N LYS A 49 -18.30 13.73 3.73
CA LYS A 49 -19.74 13.53 4.06
C LYS A 49 -20.68 14.37 3.20
N ASN A 50 -20.23 15.52 2.72
CA ASN A 50 -20.95 16.39 1.80
C ASN A 50 -20.84 15.96 0.33
N ASN A 51 -20.35 14.75 0.06
CA ASN A 51 -20.10 14.17 -1.27
C ASN A 51 -19.01 14.87 -2.10
N GLU A 52 -18.26 15.80 -1.52
CA GLU A 52 -17.10 16.38 -2.19
C GLU A 52 -15.90 15.43 -2.16
N LEU A 53 -15.14 15.39 -3.26
CA LEU A 53 -13.88 14.65 -3.32
C LEU A 53 -12.74 15.48 -2.74
N GLY A 54 -12.10 14.97 -1.69
CA GLY A 54 -10.90 15.56 -1.07
C GLY A 54 -9.64 15.42 -1.92
N GLU A 55 -8.46 15.82 -1.44
CA GLU A 55 -7.20 15.74 -2.20
C GLU A 55 -6.84 14.29 -2.62
N ILE A 56 -6.01 14.16 -3.68
CA ILE A 56 -5.43 12.88 -4.12
C ILE A 56 -4.47 12.37 -3.03
N SER A 57 -4.65 11.10 -2.63
CA SER A 57 -3.70 10.44 -1.73
C SER A 57 -2.43 10.08 -2.51
N TYR A 58 -1.28 10.18 -1.83
CA TYR A 58 0.04 9.95 -2.42
C TYR A 58 0.34 10.85 -3.64
N PRO A 59 0.16 12.18 -3.54
CA PRO A 59 0.31 13.10 -4.67
C PRO A 59 1.72 13.09 -5.28
N GLN A 60 2.75 12.61 -4.54
CA GLN A 60 4.09 12.43 -5.08
C GLN A 60 4.13 11.50 -6.31
N PHE A 61 3.19 10.56 -6.41
CA PHE A 61 3.11 9.61 -7.53
C PHE A 61 2.36 10.13 -8.75
N HIS A 62 1.85 11.36 -8.68
CA HIS A 62 1.27 12.04 -9.84
C HIS A 62 2.33 12.41 -10.87
N ASN A 63 3.49 12.89 -10.41
CA ASN A 63 4.56 13.40 -11.28
C ASN A 63 5.76 12.45 -11.37
N VAL A 64 5.93 11.57 -10.38
CA VAL A 64 7.06 10.64 -10.30
C VAL A 64 6.54 9.25 -10.06
N LEU A 65 6.69 8.35 -11.02
CA LEU A 65 6.20 6.98 -10.86
C LEU A 65 6.90 6.29 -9.67
N PRO A 66 6.15 5.52 -8.86
CA PRO A 66 6.76 4.65 -7.85
C PRO A 66 7.61 3.58 -8.54
N PRO A 67 8.61 3.01 -7.84
CA PRO A 67 9.30 1.82 -8.33
C PRO A 67 8.30 0.70 -8.64
N GLN A 68 8.47 0.05 -9.79
CA GLN A 68 7.54 -0.95 -10.31
C GLN A 68 8.11 -2.36 -10.16
N LYS A 69 7.26 -3.38 -10.13
CA LYS A 69 7.64 -4.80 -10.19
C LYS A 69 8.72 -5.14 -9.15
N ASN A 70 9.84 -5.73 -9.59
CA ASN A 70 10.92 -6.19 -8.71
C ASN A 70 11.65 -5.05 -8.00
N GLU A 71 11.52 -3.81 -8.46
CA GLU A 71 12.10 -2.64 -7.79
C GLU A 71 11.26 -2.17 -6.58
N PHE A 72 9.97 -2.53 -6.55
CA PHE A 72 9.08 -2.11 -5.48
C PHE A 72 9.48 -2.66 -4.10
N ILE A 73 10.10 -3.85 -4.02
CA ILE A 73 10.53 -4.43 -2.74
C ILE A 73 11.53 -3.53 -2.01
N TYR A 74 12.43 -2.87 -2.74
CA TYR A 74 13.39 -1.94 -2.15
C TYR A 74 12.67 -0.71 -1.59
N TYR A 75 11.71 -0.18 -2.34
CA TYR A 75 10.87 0.92 -1.91
C TYR A 75 10.06 0.58 -0.66
N TRP A 76 9.41 -0.58 -0.64
CA TRP A 76 8.66 -1.10 0.49
C TRP A 76 9.52 -1.28 1.75
N LEU A 77 10.70 -1.89 1.63
CA LEU A 77 11.63 -2.08 2.76
C LEU A 77 12.22 -0.75 3.29
N ALA A 78 12.29 0.26 2.43
CA ALA A 78 12.78 1.58 2.81
C ALA A 78 11.68 2.40 3.49
N THR A 79 10.43 2.28 3.03
CA THR A 79 9.36 3.20 3.39
C THR A 79 8.24 2.63 4.24
N ASN A 80 8.13 1.31 4.29
CA ASN A 80 6.98 0.58 4.82
C ASN A 80 5.66 0.96 4.12
N PHE A 81 5.72 1.54 2.92
CA PHE A 81 4.55 1.88 2.12
C PHE A 81 3.67 0.64 1.92
N TRP A 82 2.39 0.71 2.25
CA TRP A 82 1.45 -0.34 1.86
C TRP A 82 0.68 0.14 0.64
N LEU A 83 0.41 -0.81 -0.24
CA LEU A 83 -0.42 -0.60 -1.40
C LEU A 83 -1.85 -0.19 -0.91
N PRO A 84 -2.57 0.69 -1.62
CA PRO A 84 -3.92 1.14 -1.24
C PRO A 84 -5.02 0.10 -1.53
N GLU A 85 -5.54 -0.55 -0.49
CA GLU A 85 -6.48 -1.69 -0.60
C GLU A 85 -7.74 -1.42 -1.44
N GLY A 86 -8.27 -0.18 -1.39
CA GLY A 86 -9.54 0.18 -2.01
C GLY A 86 -9.52 0.20 -3.52
N ASN A 87 -8.36 0.02 -4.16
CA ASN A 87 -8.25 -0.05 -5.61
C ASN A 87 -7.41 -1.21 -6.13
N PHE A 88 -7.06 -2.21 -5.31
CA PHE A 88 -6.33 -3.36 -5.85
C PHE A 88 -7.14 -4.10 -6.90
N CYS A 89 -6.46 -4.47 -7.98
CA CYS A 89 -6.87 -5.55 -8.85
C CYS A 89 -5.70 -6.53 -8.95
N GLY A 90 -5.87 -7.76 -8.48
CA GLY A 90 -4.80 -8.75 -8.54
C GLY A 90 -5.33 -10.11 -8.93
N ARG A 91 -4.41 -10.98 -9.31
CA ARG A 91 -4.76 -12.35 -9.70
C ARG A 91 -5.32 -13.10 -8.50
N ARG A 92 -6.38 -13.88 -8.73
CA ARG A 92 -7.02 -14.67 -7.70
C ARG A 92 -6.04 -15.54 -6.91
N LYS A 93 -5.16 -16.26 -7.60
CA LYS A 93 -4.15 -17.13 -6.96
C LYS A 93 -3.24 -16.36 -6.00
N VAL A 94 -2.89 -15.12 -6.34
CA VAL A 94 -2.06 -14.25 -5.49
C VAL A 94 -2.86 -13.82 -4.26
N PHE A 95 -4.14 -13.45 -4.43
CA PHE A 95 -5.03 -13.16 -3.30
C PHE A 95 -5.21 -14.36 -2.37
N GLU A 96 -5.42 -15.56 -2.90
CA GLU A 96 -5.59 -16.78 -2.10
C GLU A 96 -4.32 -17.11 -1.28
N GLN A 97 -3.14 -16.79 -1.79
CA GLN A 97 -1.88 -17.02 -1.09
C GLN A 97 -1.53 -15.93 -0.08
N CYS A 98 -1.84 -14.67 -0.38
CA CYS A 98 -1.43 -13.54 0.45
C CYS A 98 -2.48 -13.12 1.48
N PHE A 99 -3.76 -13.30 1.20
CA PHE A 99 -4.83 -12.89 2.11
C PHE A 99 -4.97 -13.92 3.24
N PRO A 100 -5.03 -13.49 4.51
CA PRO A 100 -5.11 -14.44 5.62
C PRO A 100 -6.43 -15.24 5.57
N CYS A 101 -6.32 -16.56 5.64
CA CYS A 101 -7.48 -17.46 5.74
C CYS A 101 -8.24 -17.28 7.06
N HIS A 102 -7.53 -16.85 8.11
CA HIS A 102 -8.09 -16.53 9.42
C HIS A 102 -7.62 -15.16 9.84
N ALA A 103 -8.56 -14.26 10.11
CA ALA A 103 -8.23 -12.96 10.66
C ALA A 103 -7.59 -13.16 12.03
N THR A 104 -6.32 -12.78 12.16
CA THR A 104 -5.69 -12.67 13.48
C THR A 104 -6.07 -11.32 14.10
N GLU A 105 -6.23 -11.24 15.41
CA GLU A 105 -6.44 -9.94 16.05
C GLU A 105 -5.18 -9.06 16.04
N ALA A 106 -4.02 -9.66 15.74
CA ALA A 106 -2.70 -9.06 15.86
C ALA A 106 -2.36 -8.05 14.78
N ILE A 107 -2.85 -8.23 13.54
CA ILE A 107 -2.56 -7.38 12.37
C ILE A 107 -3.85 -7.22 11.54
N GLU A 108 -4.04 -6.05 10.91
CA GLU A 108 -5.16 -5.85 9.99
C GLU A 108 -4.99 -6.75 8.75
N PRO A 109 -6.05 -7.42 8.24
CA PRO A 109 -5.93 -8.33 7.09
C PRO A 109 -5.26 -7.70 5.87
N CYS A 110 -5.46 -6.41 5.61
CA CYS A 110 -4.81 -5.73 4.48
C CYS A 110 -3.32 -5.49 4.69
N PHE A 111 -2.87 -5.26 5.91
CA PHE A 111 -1.45 -5.20 6.25
C PHE A 111 -0.82 -6.59 6.18
N GLU A 112 -1.56 -7.62 6.57
CA GLU A 112 -1.12 -8.99 6.43
C GLU A 112 -0.99 -9.40 4.96
N PHE A 113 -1.98 -9.07 4.13
CA PHE A 113 -1.89 -9.20 2.68
C PHE A 113 -0.67 -8.48 2.12
N ASN A 114 -0.46 -7.20 2.46
CA ASN A 114 0.70 -6.44 2.00
C ASN A 114 2.01 -7.08 2.44
N TYR A 115 2.09 -7.58 3.68
CA TYR A 115 3.26 -8.29 4.17
C TYR A 115 3.54 -9.54 3.33
N TYR A 116 2.55 -10.41 3.12
CA TYR A 116 2.74 -11.64 2.36
C TYR A 116 3.01 -11.36 0.88
N PHE A 117 2.29 -10.42 0.26
CA PHE A 117 2.52 -10.00 -1.12
C PHE A 117 3.99 -9.63 -1.35
N ASN A 118 4.53 -8.74 -0.51
CA ASN A 118 5.92 -8.32 -0.62
C ASN A 118 6.90 -9.41 -0.23
N THR A 119 6.67 -10.15 0.86
CA THR A 119 7.65 -11.13 1.37
C THR A 119 7.70 -12.43 0.57
N LEU A 120 6.61 -12.81 -0.10
CA LEU A 120 6.56 -13.91 -1.07
C LEU A 120 7.11 -13.51 -2.45
N GLY A 121 7.31 -12.21 -2.68
CA GLY A 121 7.99 -11.66 -3.86
C GLY A 121 7.10 -11.38 -5.06
N TYR A 122 5.80 -11.17 -4.83
CA TYR A 122 4.87 -10.78 -5.89
C TYR A 122 5.09 -9.34 -6.35
N LEU A 123 4.78 -9.09 -7.62
CA LEU A 123 5.18 -7.87 -8.32
C LEU A 123 3.98 -6.93 -8.54
N PRO A 124 4.00 -5.70 -7.99
CA PRO A 124 2.94 -4.73 -8.21
C PRO A 124 3.20 -3.90 -9.47
N TYR A 125 2.13 -3.35 -10.02
CA TYR A 125 2.17 -2.40 -11.13
C TYR A 125 1.25 -1.20 -10.84
N PHE A 126 1.81 -0.01 -10.90
CA PHE A 126 1.09 1.24 -10.69
C PHE A 126 0.59 1.81 -12.01
N LEU A 127 -0.70 2.14 -12.06
CA LEU A 127 -1.31 2.95 -13.11
C LEU A 127 -1.45 4.41 -12.62
N PRO A 128 -0.96 5.40 -13.38
CA PRO A 128 -0.98 6.82 -12.99
C PRO A 128 -2.37 7.44 -13.20
N THR A 129 -3.38 6.91 -12.52
CA THR A 129 -4.76 7.39 -12.55
C THR A 129 -5.36 7.43 -11.15
N VAL A 130 -6.37 8.27 -10.96
CA VAL A 130 -7.16 8.28 -9.74
C VAL A 130 -8.20 7.16 -9.84
N ALA A 131 -7.93 6.05 -9.15
CA ALA A 131 -8.68 4.81 -9.33
C ALA A 131 -10.02 4.80 -8.58
N ASN A 132 -10.03 5.18 -7.31
CA ASN A 132 -11.18 5.01 -6.43
C ASN A 132 -11.35 6.16 -5.43
N PHE A 133 -12.53 6.24 -4.82
CA PHE A 133 -12.73 6.95 -3.57
C PHE A 133 -13.06 5.99 -2.42
N GLY A 134 -12.56 6.31 -1.23
CA GLY A 134 -13.08 5.78 0.03
C GLY A 134 -14.01 6.79 0.69
N ARG A 135 -15.20 6.36 1.15
CA ARG A 135 -16.15 7.29 1.79
C ARG A 135 -15.85 7.46 3.27
N LEU A 136 -15.76 8.71 3.71
CA LEU A 136 -15.63 9.05 5.13
C LEU A 136 -17.01 9.27 5.75
N HIS A 137 -17.28 8.56 6.85
CA HIS A 137 -18.49 8.73 7.63
C HIS A 137 -18.22 8.52 9.13
N ASP A 138 -19.19 8.91 9.96
CA ASP A 138 -19.08 8.71 11.40
C ASP A 138 -19.21 7.24 11.78
N GLY A 139 -18.51 6.85 12.84
CA GLY A 139 -18.59 5.51 13.39
C GLY A 139 -17.98 4.42 12.50
N GLN A 140 -17.24 4.79 11.44
CA GLN A 140 -16.51 3.85 10.61
C GLN A 140 -15.54 3.03 11.46
N LEU A 141 -15.32 1.77 11.08
CA LEU A 141 -14.55 0.82 11.88
C LEU A 141 -13.13 1.30 12.17
N GLY A 142 -12.47 1.93 11.17
CA GLY A 142 -11.15 2.55 11.35
C GLY A 142 -11.14 3.63 12.42
N GLN A 143 -12.22 4.39 12.59
CA GLN A 143 -12.34 5.39 13.67
C GLN A 143 -12.32 4.73 15.04
N LYS A 144 -13.23 3.77 15.23
CA LYS A 144 -13.41 3.08 16.51
C LYS A 144 -12.11 2.40 16.94
N ARG A 145 -11.44 1.75 15.97
CA ARG A 145 -10.14 1.07 16.17
C ARG A 145 -9.00 2.03 16.51
N THR A 146 -9.07 3.29 16.06
CA THR A 146 -8.07 4.29 16.44
C THR A 146 -8.34 4.82 17.84
N GLU A 147 -9.59 5.15 18.15
CA GLU A 147 -9.98 5.69 19.46
C GLU A 147 -9.68 4.72 20.60
N ASN A 148 -9.79 3.41 20.37
CA ASN A 148 -9.44 2.38 21.35
C ASN A 148 -7.99 1.86 21.25
N GLY A 149 -7.15 2.46 20.41
CA GLY A 149 -5.73 2.12 20.27
C GLY A 149 -5.40 0.82 19.49
N ILE A 150 -6.41 0.05 19.06
CA ILE A 150 -6.22 -1.20 18.31
C ILE A 150 -5.48 -0.95 16.99
N ALA A 151 -5.82 0.12 16.26
CA ALA A 151 -5.19 0.46 14.98
C ALA A 151 -3.68 0.66 15.14
N SER A 152 -3.26 1.41 16.17
CA SER A 152 -1.85 1.65 16.48
C SER A 152 -1.11 0.37 16.88
N ALA A 153 -1.75 -0.49 17.68
CA ALA A 153 -1.17 -1.77 18.07
C ALA A 153 -0.93 -2.70 16.86
N ARG A 154 -1.93 -2.81 15.97
CA ARG A 154 -1.85 -3.61 14.74
C ARG A 154 -0.78 -3.10 13.78
N LEU A 155 -0.71 -1.78 13.59
CA LEU A 155 0.32 -1.15 12.78
C LEU A 155 1.72 -1.43 13.34
N LYS A 156 1.90 -1.32 14.67
CA LYS A 156 3.19 -1.62 15.32
C LYS A 156 3.62 -3.06 15.08
N ASN A 157 2.69 -4.01 15.14
CA ASN A 157 2.97 -5.42 14.86
C ASN A 157 3.38 -5.66 13.40
N TYR A 158 2.67 -5.03 12.45
CA TYR A 158 3.04 -5.07 11.03
C TYR A 158 4.46 -4.52 10.78
N LEU A 159 4.76 -3.32 11.29
CA LEU A 159 6.08 -2.69 11.16
C LEU A 159 7.19 -3.53 11.80
N LYS A 160 6.90 -4.20 12.94
CA LYS A 160 7.84 -5.15 13.56
C LYS A 160 8.15 -6.32 12.63
N LYS A 161 7.16 -6.90 11.94
CA LYS A 161 7.38 -7.98 10.96
C LYS A 161 8.24 -7.50 9.78
N ILE A 162 8.00 -6.30 9.25
CA ILE A 162 8.83 -5.72 8.18
C ILE A 162 10.27 -5.55 8.66
N LYS A 163 10.48 -4.98 9.85
CA LYS A 163 11.82 -4.77 10.43
C LYS A 163 12.60 -6.09 10.56
N ILE A 164 11.94 -7.15 11.02
CA ILE A 164 12.55 -8.48 11.13
C ILE A 164 12.93 -9.02 9.75
N TYR A 165 12.01 -8.96 8.78
CA TYR A 165 12.25 -9.41 7.42
C TYR A 165 13.41 -8.66 6.75
N LYS A 166 13.41 -7.32 6.86
CA LYS A 166 14.50 -6.43 6.40
C LYS A 166 15.85 -6.84 6.98
N ARG A 167 15.94 -7.05 8.30
CA ARG A 167 17.17 -7.51 8.97
C ARG A 167 17.63 -8.86 8.41
N ASN A 168 16.71 -9.80 8.21
CA ASN A 168 17.03 -11.13 7.74
C ASN A 168 17.50 -11.15 6.27
N ILE A 169 16.94 -10.30 5.41
CA ILE A 169 17.43 -10.13 4.04
C ILE A 169 18.85 -9.53 4.03
N ILE A 170 19.08 -8.43 4.77
CA ILE A 170 20.39 -7.76 4.80
C ILE A 170 21.48 -8.71 5.32
N SER A 171 21.15 -9.47 6.37
CA SER A 171 22.06 -10.48 6.95
C SER A 171 22.11 -11.79 6.17
N LYS A 172 21.46 -11.86 4.99
CA LYS A 172 21.38 -13.04 4.12
C LYS A 172 20.83 -14.31 4.78
N LYS A 173 20.11 -14.16 5.91
CA LYS A 173 19.36 -15.26 6.55
C LYS A 173 18.14 -15.67 5.74
N ILE A 174 17.61 -14.75 4.94
CA ILE A 174 16.54 -15.00 3.97
C ILE A 174 17.05 -14.58 2.60
N ILE A 175 16.89 -15.47 1.62
CA ILE A 175 17.05 -15.14 0.20
C ILE A 175 15.69 -14.77 -0.34
N HIS A 176 15.50 -13.50 -0.71
CA HIS A 176 14.26 -13.06 -1.32
C HIS A 176 14.12 -13.68 -2.72
N LYS A 177 12.95 -14.27 -3.00
CA LYS A 177 12.59 -14.84 -4.29
C LYS A 177 11.48 -14.01 -4.87
N TYR A 178 11.59 -13.66 -6.15
CA TYR A 178 10.55 -12.94 -6.87
C TYR A 178 9.63 -13.93 -7.57
N ARG A 179 8.35 -13.60 -7.68
CA ARG A 179 7.32 -14.45 -8.27
C ARG A 179 6.50 -13.69 -9.30
N ASN A 180 6.22 -14.35 -10.41
CA ASN A 180 5.23 -13.85 -11.36
C ASN A 180 3.81 -14.03 -10.84
N GLY A 181 2.82 -13.59 -11.62
CA GLY A 181 1.42 -13.72 -11.25
C GLY A 181 0.89 -15.16 -11.14
N ALA A 182 1.62 -16.16 -11.66
CA ALA A 182 1.29 -17.57 -11.51
C ALA A 182 1.97 -18.21 -10.28
N GLY A 183 2.86 -17.50 -9.59
CA GLY A 183 3.63 -17.98 -8.44
C GLY A 183 4.99 -18.60 -8.80
N GLU A 184 5.36 -18.60 -10.08
CA GLU A 184 6.62 -19.15 -10.58
C GLU A 184 7.78 -18.24 -10.20
N ILE A 185 8.93 -18.81 -9.84
CA ILE A 185 10.10 -18.06 -9.42
C ILE A 185 10.74 -17.37 -10.63
N LEU A 186 10.96 -16.07 -10.52
CA LEU A 186 11.63 -15.24 -11.51
C LEU A 186 13.14 -15.19 -11.26
N PRO A 187 13.96 -14.95 -12.31
CA PRO A 187 15.43 -14.95 -12.22
C PRO A 187 16.02 -13.71 -11.55
N TYR A 188 15.19 -12.83 -10.99
CA TYR A 188 15.66 -11.63 -10.30
C TYR A 188 16.33 -11.96 -8.97
N GLU A 189 17.32 -11.15 -8.61
CA GLU A 189 18.01 -11.25 -7.34
C GLU A 189 17.90 -9.95 -6.54
N PHE A 190 17.67 -10.09 -5.23
CA PHE A 190 17.69 -8.95 -4.33
C PHE A 190 19.13 -8.53 -4.06
N SER A 191 19.49 -7.31 -4.43
CA SER A 191 20.80 -6.74 -4.18
C SER A 191 20.81 -5.93 -2.89
N VAL A 192 21.44 -6.48 -1.85
CA VAL A 192 21.68 -5.74 -0.59
C VAL A 192 22.48 -4.47 -0.85
N LYS A 193 23.47 -4.52 -1.75
CA LYS A 193 24.27 -3.35 -2.14
C LYS A 193 23.36 -2.23 -2.68
N LYS A 194 22.51 -2.57 -3.66
CA LYS A 194 21.54 -1.65 -4.26
C LYS A 194 20.60 -1.05 -3.22
N PHE A 195 20.00 -1.91 -2.39
CA PHE A 195 19.09 -1.47 -1.33
C PHE A 195 19.75 -0.45 -0.40
N VAL A 196 20.97 -0.74 0.04
CA VAL A 196 21.74 0.12 0.94
C VAL A 196 22.07 1.45 0.26
N SER A 197 22.67 1.42 -0.95
CA SER A 197 23.16 2.64 -1.62
C SER A 197 22.06 3.54 -2.15
N GLU A 198 21.01 2.96 -2.73
CA GLU A 198 19.99 3.74 -3.46
C GLU A 198 18.76 4.06 -2.61
N TYR A 199 18.42 3.20 -1.65
CA TYR A 199 17.19 3.33 -0.89
C TYR A 199 17.45 3.70 0.57
N MET A 200 18.40 3.11 1.29
CA MET A 200 18.59 3.49 2.70
C MET A 200 19.18 4.88 2.90
N PHE A 201 20.07 5.34 2.00
CA PHE A 201 20.84 6.58 2.19
C PHE A 201 20.37 7.79 1.34
N LYS A 202 19.43 7.62 0.40
CA LYS A 202 18.84 8.78 -0.28
C LYS A 202 17.94 9.58 0.69
N ARG A 203 18.22 10.88 0.84
CA ARG A 203 17.44 11.85 1.66
C ARG A 203 15.93 11.83 1.38
N VAL A 204 15.52 11.44 0.18
CA VAL A 204 14.11 11.29 -0.25
C VAL A 204 13.33 10.32 0.66
N ASN A 205 13.98 9.33 1.28
CA ASN A 205 13.30 8.41 2.19
C ASN A 205 13.08 8.97 3.59
N ILE A 206 13.83 9.98 4.05
CA ILE A 206 13.58 10.58 5.37
C ILE A 206 12.28 11.39 5.33
N THR A 207 12.10 12.25 4.33
CA THR A 207 10.88 13.06 4.17
C THR A 207 9.66 12.22 3.81
N THR A 208 9.81 11.19 2.96
CA THR A 208 8.69 10.31 2.59
C THR A 208 8.29 9.36 3.75
N ASN A 209 9.25 8.85 4.53
CA ASN A 209 8.97 8.03 5.71
C ASN A 209 8.39 8.86 6.85
N MET A 210 8.90 10.09 7.01
CA MET A 210 8.36 11.03 7.99
C MET A 210 6.98 11.50 7.55
N ALA A 211 6.73 11.78 6.26
CA ALA A 211 5.41 12.15 5.74
C ALA A 211 4.42 10.98 5.73
N MET A 212 4.85 9.72 5.54
CA MET A 212 4.01 8.53 5.71
C MET A 212 3.72 8.28 7.19
N SER A 213 4.73 8.30 8.07
CA SER A 213 4.54 8.19 9.52
C SER A 213 3.66 9.33 10.05
N LEU A 214 3.83 10.54 9.52
CA LEU A 214 2.99 11.69 9.81
C LEU A 214 1.61 11.49 9.19
N MET A 215 1.41 11.15 7.92
CA MET A 215 0.08 10.87 7.34
C MET A 215 -0.66 9.77 8.11
N VAL A 216 0.05 8.76 8.59
CA VAL A 216 -0.52 7.64 9.34
C VAL A 216 -0.77 8.02 10.79
N HIS A 217 -0.15 9.06 11.35
CA HIS A 217 -0.52 9.65 12.64
C HIS A 217 -1.48 10.83 12.51
N PHE A 218 -1.46 11.56 11.39
CA PHE A 218 -2.15 12.81 11.13
C PHE A 218 -3.42 12.64 10.29
N SER A 219 -3.60 11.57 9.52
CA SER A 219 -4.93 11.15 9.06
C SER A 219 -5.85 10.88 10.25
N PHE A 220 -5.27 10.51 11.41
CA PHE A 220 -5.98 10.36 12.68
C PHE A 220 -6.11 11.67 13.49
N VAL A 221 -5.11 12.58 13.46
CA VAL A 221 -5.25 13.93 14.06
C VAL A 221 -6.19 14.84 13.25
N ASN A 222 -6.33 14.60 11.94
CA ASN A 222 -7.18 15.34 10.99
C ASN A 222 -8.66 15.40 11.39
N ARG A 223 -9.12 14.53 12.30
CA ARG A 223 -10.51 14.53 12.75
C ARG A 223 -10.85 15.49 13.88
N LYS A 224 -9.85 16.07 14.58
CA LYS A 224 -10.14 16.99 15.69
C LYS A 224 -9.78 18.46 15.43
N TRP A 225 -8.75 18.80 14.62
CA TRP A 225 -8.26 20.19 14.51
C TRP A 225 -7.76 20.58 13.08
N PRO A 226 -8.66 20.96 12.15
CA PRO A 226 -8.29 21.35 10.78
C PRO A 226 -7.31 22.54 10.69
N ARG A 227 -7.32 23.45 11.67
CA ARG A 227 -6.48 24.65 11.69
C ARG A 227 -4.99 24.36 11.95
N VAL A 228 -4.68 23.32 12.72
CA VAL A 228 -3.29 22.97 13.07
C VAL A 228 -2.56 22.35 11.86
N TYR A 229 -3.29 21.64 11.00
CA TYR A 229 -2.77 21.11 9.73
C TYR A 229 -2.28 22.23 8.80
N ASN A 230 -3.05 23.31 8.63
CA ASN A 230 -2.62 24.44 7.78
C ASN A 230 -1.38 25.16 8.33
N VAL A 231 -1.20 25.17 9.65
CA VAL A 231 0.00 25.74 10.30
C VAL A 231 1.20 24.80 10.13
N GLY A 232 1.03 23.50 10.40
CA GLY A 232 2.08 22.50 10.21
C GLY A 232 2.52 22.37 8.74
N ARG A 233 1.58 22.42 7.80
CA ARG A 233 1.83 22.45 6.35
C ARG A 233 2.55 23.72 5.90
N LYS A 234 2.17 24.90 6.42
CA LYS A 234 2.88 26.17 6.15
C LYS A 234 4.31 26.16 6.68
N ILE A 235 4.53 25.54 7.85
CA ILE A 235 5.87 25.39 8.42
C ILE A 235 6.68 24.40 7.58
N PHE A 236 6.11 23.25 7.20
CA PHE A 236 6.78 22.23 6.39
C PHE A 236 7.19 22.73 5.00
N HIS A 237 6.35 23.52 4.32
CA HIS A 237 6.72 24.17 3.05
C HIS A 237 7.78 25.27 3.18
N LYS A 238 8.05 25.75 4.39
CA LYS A 238 9.09 26.75 4.66
C LYS A 238 10.47 26.14 4.89
N PHE A 239 10.55 24.81 5.05
CA PHE A 239 11.77 24.03 5.33
C PHE A 239 12.13 23.05 4.20
N LEU A 240 11.38 23.06 3.09
CA LEU A 240 11.76 22.50 1.78
C LEU A 240 12.32 23.62 0.91
#